data_AF-A0A2V8BZM3-F1
#
_entry.id   AF-A0A2V8BZM3-F1
#
_cell.length_a   1.000
_cell.length_b   1.000
_cell.length_c   1.000
_cell.angle_alpha   90.00
_cell.angle_beta   90.00
_cell.angle_gamma   90.00
#
_symmetry.space_group_name_H-M   'P 1'
#
loop_
_entity.id
_entity.type
_entity.pdbx_description
1 polymer ?
#
loop_
_entity_poly.entity_id
_entity_poly.type
_entity_poly.pdbx_seq_one_letter_code
_entity_poly.pdbx_strand_id
1 'polypeptide(L)'
;MEPLAFRWTALDPDDSTLVSILKMNEARNWDDFTTALRDFVVPSQNWVYADVDGHIGYYAPGRIPIRRTGDGTLPADGWSGNAEWIGWVPFDQLPHLYDPPSHIIVTANHRPAPASYPYNLGFDWYEPYRAQRIVDLLKGRTKLTPDDFARMQADTISLHAKTLVPLLLARARPAADADRKAVETLRAWNFDATADSAATAIFQAWFWHLVPAIAADDLGPLITDLYQAKFSFTTRFIINTLTTNDTSWCDDKTTRRVESCDDAVTKALHEAVVDLTRRLGGEMDRWRWDAV
;
A
#
# COMPACT_ATOMS: atom_id res chain seq x y z
N MET A 1 27.82 -17.35 9.72
CA MET A 1 26.80 -16.29 9.70
C MET A 1 27.35 -15.16 10.52
N GLU A 2 27.46 -13.96 9.95
CA GLU A 2 27.90 -12.79 10.72
C GLU A 2 26.82 -12.42 11.75
N PRO A 3 27.22 -12.00 12.96
CA PRO A 3 26.26 -11.61 13.98
C PRO A 3 25.52 -10.33 13.54
N LEU A 4 24.18 -10.37 13.58
CA LEU A 4 23.34 -9.20 13.37
C LEU A 4 22.79 -8.72 14.71
N ALA A 5 22.93 -7.42 14.99
CA ALA A 5 22.31 -6.76 16.11
C ALA A 5 21.18 -5.84 15.62
N PHE A 6 20.03 -5.89 16.27
CA PHE A 6 18.88 -5.06 15.91
C PHE A 6 18.81 -3.85 16.85
N ARG A 7 18.91 -2.64 16.28
CA ARG A 7 18.73 -1.38 16.99
C ARG A 7 17.33 -0.84 16.72
N TRP A 8 16.49 -0.81 17.75
CA TRP A 8 15.12 -0.31 17.68
C TRP A 8 14.81 0.60 18.85
N THR A 9 14.10 1.70 18.61
CA THR A 9 13.72 2.69 19.63
C THR A 9 12.85 2.11 20.75
N ALA A 10 12.06 1.06 20.49
CA ALA A 10 11.30 0.36 21.53
C ALA A 10 12.14 -0.43 22.53
N LEU A 11 13.43 -0.61 22.23
CA LEU A 11 14.37 -1.27 23.13
C LEU A 11 15.21 -0.26 23.93
N ASP A 12 14.97 1.04 23.73
CA ASP A 12 15.64 2.07 24.53
C ASP A 12 15.03 2.15 25.93
N PRO A 13 15.86 2.32 26.98
CA PRO A 13 15.40 2.29 28.37
C PRO A 13 14.51 3.49 28.76
N ASP A 14 14.43 4.51 27.91
CA ASP A 14 13.70 5.75 28.13
C ASP A 14 12.44 5.88 27.25
N ASP A 15 11.86 4.76 26.82
CA ASP A 15 10.56 4.75 26.15
C ASP A 15 9.44 5.26 27.08
N SER A 16 8.90 6.44 26.74
CA SER A 16 7.79 7.09 27.45
C SER A 16 6.45 7.00 26.73
N THR A 17 6.31 6.11 25.73
CA THR A 17 5.09 6.00 24.91
C THR A 17 3.83 5.76 25.75
N LEU A 18 3.91 4.90 26.78
CA LEU A 18 2.77 4.67 27.67
C LEU A 18 2.35 5.95 28.42
N VAL A 19 3.32 6.76 28.86
CA VAL A 19 3.07 8.05 29.51
C VAL A 19 2.37 9.01 28.55
N SER A 20 2.80 9.04 27.28
CA SER A 20 2.14 9.83 26.24
C SER A 20 0.67 9.47 26.09
N ILE A 21 0.35 8.17 26.01
CA ILE A 21 -1.03 7.69 25.88
C ILE A 21 -1.89 8.09 27.08
N LEU A 22 -1.35 7.99 28.30
CA LEU A 22 -2.06 8.42 29.51
C LEU A 22 -2.30 9.92 29.53
N LYS A 23 -1.31 10.74 29.14
CA LYS A 23 -1.46 12.20 29.04
C LYS A 23 -2.45 12.61 27.96
N MET A 24 -2.48 11.92 26.82
CA MET A 24 -3.45 12.17 25.76
C MET A 24 -4.89 11.97 26.24
N ASN A 25 -5.14 10.99 27.12
CA ASN A 25 -6.48 10.77 27.69
C ASN A 25 -6.96 11.92 28.58
N GLU A 26 -6.04 12.77 29.08
CA GLU A 26 -6.34 13.93 29.91
C GLU A 26 -6.31 15.25 29.12
N ALA A 27 -5.89 15.22 27.85
CA ALA A 27 -5.76 16.40 27.01
C ALA A 27 -7.12 17.07 26.77
N ARG A 28 -7.17 18.40 26.91
CA ARG A 28 -8.41 19.18 26.79
C ARG A 28 -8.49 20.03 25.54
N ASN A 29 -7.37 20.14 24.83
CA ASN A 29 -7.21 20.95 23.63
C ASN A 29 -6.00 20.43 22.83
N TRP A 30 -5.75 21.04 21.68
CA TRP A 30 -4.65 20.70 20.80
C TRP A 30 -3.26 20.85 21.44
N ASP A 31 -3.06 21.87 22.27
CA ASP A 31 -1.76 22.13 22.90
C ASP A 31 -1.44 21.05 23.96
N ASP A 32 -2.43 20.64 24.76
CA ASP A 32 -2.29 19.52 25.69
C ASP A 32 -2.02 18.21 24.92
N PHE A 33 -2.75 17.98 23.83
CA PHE A 33 -2.61 16.80 22.99
C PHE A 33 -1.20 16.69 22.37
N THR A 34 -0.72 17.77 21.76
CA THR A 34 0.63 17.79 21.17
C THR A 34 1.73 17.78 22.21
N THR A 35 1.51 18.37 23.40
CA THR A 35 2.40 18.24 24.55
C THR A 35 2.52 16.79 24.99
N ALA A 36 1.39 16.07 25.10
CA ALA A 36 1.38 14.65 25.42
C ALA A 36 2.13 13.82 24.36
N LEU A 37 1.98 14.16 23.08
CA LEU A 37 2.65 13.47 21.98
C LEU A 37 4.18 13.61 21.96
N ARG A 38 4.76 14.60 22.65
CA ARG A 38 6.22 14.71 22.78
C ARG A 38 6.85 13.51 23.50
N ASP A 39 6.07 12.83 24.34
CA ASP A 39 6.47 11.59 25.02
C ASP A 39 6.23 10.34 24.16
N PHE A 40 5.65 10.45 22.96
CA PHE A 40 5.32 9.30 22.13
C PHE A 40 6.56 8.85 21.34
N VAL A 41 7.19 7.77 21.77
CA VAL A 41 8.47 7.31 21.23
C VAL A 41 8.29 6.29 20.11
N VAL A 42 7.39 5.32 20.25
CA VAL A 42 7.32 4.15 19.37
C VAL A 42 6.02 3.35 19.54
N PRO A 43 5.61 2.54 18.55
CA PRO A 43 5.94 2.69 17.13
C PRO A 43 5.38 4.00 16.60
N SER A 44 6.02 4.62 15.60
CA SER A 44 5.43 5.80 14.95
C SER A 44 4.06 5.45 14.38
N GLN A 45 3.05 6.26 14.69
CA GLN A 45 1.65 6.08 14.31
C GLN A 45 1.08 7.39 13.79
N ASN A 46 0.04 7.29 12.96
CA ASN A 46 -0.78 8.44 12.59
C ASN A 46 -1.80 8.71 13.70
N TRP A 47 -1.72 9.85 14.36
CA TRP A 47 -2.70 10.31 15.32
C TRP A 47 -3.59 11.37 14.70
N VAL A 48 -4.91 11.24 14.89
CA VAL A 48 -5.91 12.23 14.45
C VAL A 48 -6.64 12.79 15.67
N TYR A 49 -6.90 14.09 15.66
CA TYR A 49 -7.49 14.86 16.75
C TYR A 49 -8.76 15.55 16.28
N ALA A 50 -9.75 15.63 17.15
CA ALA A 50 -10.93 16.48 17.00
C ALA A 50 -11.44 16.93 18.38
N ASP A 51 -12.02 18.12 18.48
CA ASP A 51 -12.61 18.63 19.73
C ASP A 51 -14.01 19.24 19.59
N VAL A 52 -14.55 19.67 20.72
CA VAL A 52 -15.90 20.23 20.86
C VAL A 52 -16.05 21.63 20.26
N ASP A 53 -14.94 22.34 20.05
CA ASP A 53 -14.92 23.66 19.42
C ASP A 53 -14.84 23.54 17.88
N GLY A 54 -14.70 22.31 17.37
CA GLY A 54 -14.71 21.99 15.95
C GLY A 54 -13.32 21.99 15.31
N HIS A 55 -12.25 22.02 16.12
CA HIS A 55 -10.90 21.91 15.61
C HIS A 55 -10.57 20.48 15.21
N ILE A 56 -9.72 20.31 14.20
CA ILE A 56 -9.19 19.01 13.78
C ILE A 56 -7.68 19.07 13.59
N GLY A 57 -7.00 17.99 13.94
CA GLY A 57 -5.55 17.92 13.86
C GLY A 57 -5.03 16.55 13.49
N TYR A 58 -3.78 16.51 13.05
CA TYR A 58 -3.04 15.29 12.80
C TYR A 58 -1.59 15.46 13.18
N TYR A 59 -1.00 14.37 13.67
CA TYR A 59 0.42 14.28 13.98
C TYR A 59 0.92 12.86 13.70
N ALA A 60 2.11 12.72 13.13
CA ALA A 60 2.85 11.46 13.05
C ALA A 60 4.05 11.46 14.01
N PRO A 61 3.82 11.31 15.32
CA PRO A 61 4.86 11.30 16.35
C PRO A 61 5.68 10.01 16.32
N GLY A 62 6.80 10.03 17.04
CA GLY A 62 7.73 8.92 17.18
C GLY A 62 9.18 9.39 17.10
N ARG A 63 10.09 8.62 17.71
CA ARG A 63 11.53 8.85 17.56
C ARG A 63 12.00 8.30 16.23
N ILE A 64 12.27 9.21 15.28
CA ILE A 64 12.79 8.86 13.96
C ILE A 64 14.28 9.21 13.93
N PRO A 65 15.18 8.22 13.79
CA PRO A 65 16.61 8.45 13.89
C PRO A 65 17.15 9.18 12.66
N ILE A 66 18.00 10.18 12.90
CA ILE A 66 18.87 10.77 11.89
C ILE A 66 20.09 9.86 11.77
N ARG A 67 20.27 9.25 10.60
CA ARG A 67 21.38 8.33 10.33
C ARG A 67 22.58 9.11 9.79
N ARG A 68 23.79 8.81 10.29
CA ARG A 68 25.03 9.38 9.76
C ARG A 68 25.32 8.89 8.34
N THR A 69 25.11 7.61 8.11
CA THR A 69 25.37 6.93 6.84
C THR A 69 24.24 5.94 6.54
N GLY A 70 24.02 5.70 5.24
CA GLY A 70 22.95 4.85 4.76
C GLY A 70 21.55 5.38 5.09
N ASP A 71 20.55 4.56 4.81
CA ASP A 71 19.13 4.92 4.96
C ASP A 71 18.34 3.91 5.80
N GLY A 72 19.01 2.87 6.31
CA GLY A 72 18.42 1.81 7.13
C GLY A 72 17.77 0.67 6.35
N THR A 73 17.91 0.62 5.01
CA THR A 73 17.41 -0.50 4.18
C THR A 73 18.34 -1.71 4.18
N LEU A 74 19.62 -1.51 4.50
CA LEU A 74 20.63 -2.56 4.60
C LEU A 74 21.32 -2.55 5.98
N PRO A 75 21.83 -3.71 6.46
CA PRO A 75 22.72 -3.74 7.60
C PRO A 75 23.93 -2.82 7.41
N ALA A 76 24.45 -2.30 8.50
CA ALA A 76 25.63 -1.44 8.52
C ALA A 76 26.68 -1.97 9.49
N ASP A 77 27.93 -1.56 9.30
CA ASP A 77 29.09 -1.99 10.09
C ASP A 77 29.02 -1.46 11.52
N GLY A 78 28.37 -2.22 12.41
CA GLY A 78 28.09 -1.83 13.79
C GLY A 78 29.34 -1.65 14.67
N TRP A 79 30.50 -2.21 14.29
CA TRP A 79 31.76 -2.06 15.05
C TRP A 79 32.50 -0.75 14.76
N SER A 80 32.15 -0.06 13.67
CA SER A 80 32.90 1.12 13.21
C SER A 80 32.49 2.42 13.90
N GLY A 81 31.30 2.45 14.53
CA GLY A 81 30.65 3.68 15.01
C GLY A 81 30.15 4.63 13.91
N ASN A 82 30.49 4.37 12.64
CA ASN A 82 30.09 5.22 11.50
C ASN A 82 28.60 5.08 11.14
N ALA A 83 27.96 4.02 11.63
CA ALA A 83 26.54 3.73 11.43
C ALA A 83 25.65 4.23 12.57
N GLU A 84 26.22 4.88 13.60
CA GLU A 84 25.46 5.39 14.73
C GLU A 84 24.45 6.46 14.31
N TRP A 85 23.32 6.46 15.02
CA TRP A 85 22.33 7.53 14.90
C TRP A 85 22.90 8.81 15.54
N ILE A 86 22.72 9.95 14.86
CA ILE A 86 23.30 11.23 15.29
C ILE A 86 22.28 12.15 15.96
N GLY A 87 21.09 11.63 16.22
CA GLY A 87 19.99 12.35 16.85
C GLY A 87 18.65 11.87 16.31
N TRP A 88 17.63 12.66 16.60
CA TRP A 88 16.25 12.41 16.19
C TRP A 88 15.76 13.55 15.32
N VAL A 89 14.83 13.25 14.42
CA VAL A 89 14.04 14.31 13.78
C VAL A 89 13.39 15.15 14.88
N PRO A 90 13.58 16.49 14.88
CA PRO A 90 12.97 17.34 15.90
C PRO A 90 11.44 17.19 15.89
N PHE A 91 10.82 17.13 17.07
CA PHE A 91 9.38 16.89 17.21
C PHE A 91 8.55 17.84 16.34
N ASP A 92 8.83 19.15 16.42
CA ASP A 92 8.10 20.17 15.67
C ASP A 92 8.35 20.12 14.16
N GLN A 93 9.28 19.29 13.69
CA GLN A 93 9.50 19.03 12.28
C GLN A 93 8.83 17.75 11.79
N LEU A 94 8.33 16.88 12.68
CA LEU A 94 7.57 15.68 12.28
C LEU A 94 6.30 16.07 11.52
N PRO A 95 5.78 15.22 10.61
CA PRO A 95 4.59 15.56 9.84
C PRO A 95 3.39 15.80 10.75
N HIS A 96 2.80 16.99 10.65
CA HIS A 96 1.62 17.39 11.41
C HIS A 96 0.80 18.43 10.64
N LEU A 97 -0.44 18.60 11.05
CA LEU A 97 -1.34 19.62 10.52
C LEU A 97 -2.41 19.95 11.58
N TYR A 98 -2.89 21.19 11.60
CA TYR A 98 -3.97 21.65 12.49
C TYR A 98 -4.87 22.61 11.72
N ASP A 99 -6.18 22.40 11.79
CA ASP A 99 -7.22 23.16 11.08
C ASP A 99 -6.86 23.48 9.61
N PRO A 100 -6.69 22.44 8.78
CA PRO A 100 -6.33 22.67 7.39
C PRO A 100 -7.49 23.39 6.67
N PRO A 101 -7.22 24.28 5.70
CA PRO A 101 -8.28 24.97 4.94
C PRO A 101 -9.23 24.02 4.18
N SER A 102 -8.84 22.76 3.98
CA SER A 102 -9.69 21.72 3.40
C SER A 102 -10.80 21.24 4.34
N HIS A 103 -10.67 21.49 5.65
CA HIS A 103 -11.49 20.89 6.72
C HIS A 103 -11.57 19.36 6.66
N ILE A 104 -10.55 18.73 6.07
CA ILE A 104 -10.48 17.28 5.86
C ILE A 104 -9.07 16.82 6.21
N ILE A 105 -8.99 15.80 7.06
CA ILE A 105 -7.79 15.03 7.37
C ILE A 105 -8.05 13.58 7.00
N VAL A 106 -7.16 13.00 6.19
CA VAL A 106 -7.25 11.60 5.79
C VAL A 106 -5.92 10.93 6.06
N THR A 107 -5.95 9.80 6.75
CA THR A 107 -4.80 8.91 6.89
C THR A 107 -5.22 7.51 6.48
N ALA A 108 -4.38 6.84 5.68
CA ALA A 108 -4.63 5.47 5.22
C ALA A 108 -3.30 4.79 4.87
N ASN A 109 -2.31 4.97 5.75
CA ASN A 109 -0.94 4.44 5.64
C ASN A 109 -0.17 4.85 4.36
N HIS A 110 -0.66 5.84 3.63
CA HIS A 110 0.07 6.51 2.57
C HIS A 110 1.16 7.40 3.16
N ARG A 111 2.13 7.81 2.33
CA ARG A 111 3.24 8.67 2.76
C ARG A 111 2.72 9.97 3.40
N PRO A 112 3.09 10.29 4.65
CA PRO A 112 2.50 11.40 5.42
C PRO A 112 3.08 12.78 5.08
N ALA A 113 4.11 12.84 4.24
CA ALA A 113 4.83 14.06 3.90
C ALA A 113 5.20 14.08 2.40
N PRO A 114 5.34 15.26 1.79
CA PRO A 114 5.72 15.37 0.38
C PRO A 114 7.10 14.74 0.10
N ALA A 115 7.38 14.48 -1.18
CA ALA A 115 8.67 13.93 -1.61
C ALA A 115 9.86 14.82 -1.23
N SER A 116 9.64 16.14 -1.13
CA SER A 116 10.63 17.15 -0.75
C SER A 116 10.90 17.25 0.76
N TYR A 117 10.20 16.47 1.59
CA TYR A 117 10.39 16.49 3.04
C TYR A 117 11.82 16.05 3.40
N PRO A 118 12.55 16.80 4.26
CA PRO A 118 14.00 16.68 4.39
C PRO A 118 14.48 15.46 5.17
N TYR A 119 13.61 14.82 5.95
CA TYR A 119 13.97 13.66 6.75
C TYR A 119 13.47 12.36 6.13
N ASN A 120 14.25 11.30 6.32
CA ASN A 120 13.85 9.96 5.95
C ASN A 120 12.86 9.38 6.99
N LEU A 121 11.59 9.30 6.61
CA LEU A 121 10.51 8.72 7.41
C LEU A 121 10.32 7.21 7.16
N GLY A 122 11.04 6.63 6.20
CA GLY A 122 10.86 5.26 5.72
C GLY A 122 10.53 5.18 4.23
N PHE A 123 10.53 3.95 3.72
CA PHE A 123 10.37 3.65 2.28
C PHE A 123 9.10 2.85 1.96
N ASP A 124 8.53 2.19 2.96
CA ASP A 124 7.35 1.35 2.80
C ASP A 124 6.09 2.14 3.15
N TRP A 125 5.37 2.55 2.11
CA TRP A 125 4.13 3.31 2.21
C TRP A 125 3.11 2.62 1.34
N TYR A 126 1.86 2.53 1.80
CA TYR A 126 0.80 2.03 0.95
C TYR A 126 0.46 3.02 -0.16
N GLU A 127 0.01 2.48 -1.29
CA GLU A 127 -0.44 3.21 -2.46
C GLU A 127 -1.59 4.14 -2.07
N PRO A 128 -1.71 5.31 -2.71
CA PRO A 128 -2.64 6.34 -2.28
C PRO A 128 -4.11 5.97 -2.51
N TYR A 129 -4.42 4.80 -3.09
CA TYR A 129 -5.77 4.40 -3.48
C TYR A 129 -6.80 4.53 -2.35
N ARG A 130 -6.52 4.01 -1.14
CA ARG A 130 -7.46 4.11 -0.01
C ARG A 130 -7.65 5.57 0.43
N ALA A 131 -6.54 6.31 0.54
CA ALA A 131 -6.58 7.72 0.93
C ALA A 131 -7.36 8.56 -0.08
N GLN A 132 -7.08 8.38 -1.37
CA GLN A 132 -7.78 9.06 -2.46
C GLN A 132 -9.26 8.70 -2.47
N ARG A 133 -9.62 7.43 -2.25
CA ARG A 133 -11.03 7.02 -2.18
C ARG A 133 -11.78 7.71 -1.04
N ILE A 134 -11.16 7.81 0.15
CA ILE A 134 -11.73 8.54 1.28
C ILE A 134 -11.87 10.04 0.93
N VAL A 135 -10.86 10.65 0.31
CA VAL A 135 -10.93 12.04 -0.16
C VAL A 135 -12.07 12.24 -1.16
N ASP A 136 -12.23 11.35 -2.14
CA ASP A 136 -13.30 11.43 -3.15
C ASP A 136 -14.70 11.34 -2.51
N LEU A 137 -14.84 10.54 -1.44
CA LEU A 137 -16.09 10.39 -0.70
C LEU A 137 -16.40 11.60 0.20
N LEU A 138 -15.39 12.27 0.75
CA LEU A 138 -15.54 13.42 1.64
C LEU A 138 -15.63 14.76 0.90
N LYS A 139 -14.90 14.91 -0.21
CA LYS A 139 -14.72 16.19 -0.90
C LYS A 139 -16.06 16.80 -1.33
N GLY A 140 -16.29 18.04 -0.91
CA GLY A 140 -17.50 18.80 -1.24
C GLY A 140 -18.75 18.38 -0.45
N ARG A 141 -18.65 17.40 0.45
CA ARG A 141 -19.74 17.04 1.36
C ARG A 141 -19.67 17.88 2.63
N THR A 142 -20.84 18.19 3.18
CA THR A 142 -21.00 18.86 4.47
C THR A 142 -22.07 18.13 5.28
N LYS A 143 -22.08 18.33 6.60
CA LYS A 143 -23.07 17.72 7.52
C LYS A 143 -23.14 16.19 7.42
N LEU A 144 -21.98 15.55 7.31
CA LEU A 144 -21.87 14.10 7.31
C LEU A 144 -22.40 13.52 8.62
N THR A 145 -23.15 12.43 8.52
CA THR A 145 -23.72 11.68 9.63
C THR A 145 -22.88 10.43 9.93
N PRO A 146 -22.99 9.82 11.12
CA PRO A 146 -22.39 8.51 11.38
C PRO A 146 -22.74 7.45 10.33
N ASP A 147 -23.97 7.46 9.80
CA ASP A 147 -24.39 6.53 8.74
C ASP A 147 -23.66 6.78 7.41
N ASP A 148 -23.30 8.03 7.10
CA ASP A 148 -22.43 8.33 5.96
C ASP A 148 -21.05 7.68 6.14
N PHE A 149 -20.46 7.80 7.32
CA PHE A 149 -19.17 7.17 7.62
C PHE A 149 -19.25 5.65 7.60
N ALA A 150 -20.33 5.04 8.11
CA ALA A 150 -20.55 3.61 8.01
C ALA A 150 -20.61 3.13 6.55
N ARG A 151 -21.32 3.88 5.68
CA ARG A 151 -21.33 3.61 4.23
C ARG A 151 -19.95 3.77 3.59
N MET A 152 -19.19 4.80 3.97
CA MET A 152 -17.82 5.00 3.46
C MET A 152 -16.87 3.87 3.90
N GLN A 153 -17.01 3.37 5.11
CA GLN A 153 -16.23 2.23 5.61
C GLN A 153 -16.59 0.91 4.91
N ALA A 154 -17.83 0.78 4.44
CA ALA A 154 -18.31 -0.36 3.66
C ALA A 154 -18.08 -0.21 2.14
N ASP A 155 -17.45 0.87 1.68
CA ASP A 155 -17.20 1.11 0.26
C ASP A 155 -16.22 0.10 -0.33
N THR A 156 -16.59 -0.50 -1.47
CA THR A 156 -15.85 -1.56 -2.14
C THR A 156 -15.24 -1.13 -3.48
N ILE A 157 -15.24 0.17 -3.81
CA ILE A 157 -14.67 0.64 -5.09
C ILE A 157 -13.14 0.53 -5.08
N SER A 158 -12.58 -0.26 -6.00
CA SER A 158 -11.15 -0.50 -6.11
C SER A 158 -10.48 0.49 -7.07
N LEU A 159 -9.85 1.54 -6.53
CA LEU A 159 -9.02 2.45 -7.34
C LEU A 159 -7.76 1.74 -7.89
N HIS A 160 -7.25 0.71 -7.21
CA HIS A 160 -6.18 -0.14 -7.74
C HIS A 160 -6.60 -0.81 -9.05
N ALA A 161 -7.77 -1.46 -9.06
CA ALA A 161 -8.31 -2.08 -10.27
C ALA A 161 -8.57 -1.04 -11.37
N LYS A 162 -9.15 0.11 -11.00
CA LYS A 162 -9.40 1.20 -11.94
C LYS A 162 -8.13 1.73 -12.61
N THR A 163 -6.99 1.71 -11.91
CA THR A 163 -5.69 2.06 -12.49
C THR A 163 -5.12 0.94 -13.36
N LEU A 164 -5.16 -0.30 -12.88
CA LEU A 164 -4.40 -1.39 -13.49
C LEU A 164 -5.14 -2.11 -14.62
N VAL A 165 -6.45 -2.36 -14.47
CA VAL A 165 -7.26 -3.11 -15.46
C VAL A 165 -7.15 -2.51 -16.86
N PRO A 166 -7.25 -1.18 -17.09
CA PRO A 166 -7.09 -0.61 -18.42
C PRO A 166 -5.70 -0.89 -19.04
N LEU A 167 -4.63 -0.86 -18.24
CA LEU A 167 -3.27 -1.15 -18.70
C LEU A 167 -3.11 -2.62 -19.10
N LEU A 168 -3.73 -3.53 -18.36
CA LEU A 168 -3.70 -4.96 -18.64
C LEU A 168 -4.54 -5.31 -19.87
N LEU A 169 -5.76 -4.77 -19.98
CA LEU A 169 -6.65 -5.00 -21.12
C LEU A 169 -6.08 -4.48 -22.45
N ALA A 170 -5.25 -3.43 -22.42
CA ALA A 170 -4.55 -2.93 -23.60
C ALA A 170 -3.51 -3.93 -24.14
N ARG A 171 -2.96 -4.79 -23.28
CA ARG A 171 -1.89 -5.76 -23.59
C ARG A 171 -2.39 -7.18 -23.82
N ALA A 172 -3.47 -7.57 -23.14
CA ALA A 172 -4.03 -8.91 -23.25
C ALA A 172 -4.42 -9.27 -24.70
N ARG A 173 -4.03 -10.47 -25.13
CA ARG A 173 -4.35 -11.09 -26.43
C ARG A 173 -4.98 -12.47 -26.22
N PRO A 174 -6.19 -12.56 -25.63
CA PRO A 174 -6.80 -13.83 -25.24
C PRO A 174 -7.10 -14.73 -26.45
N ALA A 175 -6.65 -15.98 -26.39
CA ALA A 175 -6.87 -16.98 -27.45
C ALA A 175 -8.01 -17.96 -27.13
N ALA A 176 -8.20 -18.34 -25.86
CA ALA A 176 -9.28 -19.22 -25.43
C ALA A 176 -10.61 -18.44 -25.25
N ASP A 177 -11.75 -19.13 -25.43
CA ASP A 177 -13.07 -18.53 -25.23
C ASP A 177 -13.29 -18.05 -23.79
N ALA A 178 -12.80 -18.82 -22.81
CA ALA A 178 -12.88 -18.43 -21.40
C ALA A 178 -12.10 -17.14 -21.11
N ASP A 179 -10.89 -17.01 -21.66
CA ASP A 179 -10.05 -15.81 -21.48
C ASP A 179 -10.68 -14.58 -22.15
N ARG A 180 -11.30 -14.75 -23.34
CA ARG A 180 -12.07 -13.69 -24.01
C ARG A 180 -13.24 -13.23 -23.14
N LYS A 181 -14.00 -14.18 -22.58
CA LYS A 181 -15.10 -13.88 -21.66
C LYS A 181 -14.63 -13.14 -20.39
N ALA A 182 -13.47 -13.52 -19.84
CA ALA A 182 -12.88 -12.83 -18.70
C ALA A 182 -12.53 -11.37 -19.04
N VAL A 183 -11.93 -11.13 -20.21
CA VAL A 183 -11.64 -9.78 -20.72
C VAL A 183 -12.91 -8.96 -20.91
N GLU A 184 -13.97 -9.53 -21.46
CA GLU A 184 -15.27 -8.86 -21.61
C GLU A 184 -15.91 -8.51 -20.26
N THR A 185 -15.85 -9.44 -19.30
CA THR A 185 -16.33 -9.23 -17.93
C THR A 185 -15.60 -8.07 -17.25
N LEU A 186 -14.27 -8.02 -17.36
CA LEU A 186 -13.46 -6.93 -16.82
C LEU A 186 -13.71 -5.58 -17.52
N ARG A 187 -13.98 -5.57 -18.83
CA ARG A 187 -14.32 -4.35 -19.59
C ARG A 187 -15.65 -3.74 -19.14
N ALA A 188 -16.61 -4.57 -18.75
CA ALA A 188 -17.92 -4.13 -18.27
C ALA A 188 -17.93 -3.76 -16.77
N TRP A 189 -16.88 -4.12 -16.03
CA TRP A 189 -16.82 -3.91 -14.59
C TRP A 189 -16.68 -2.43 -14.23
N ASN A 190 -17.49 -1.98 -13.28
CA ASN A 190 -17.46 -0.63 -12.70
C ASN A 190 -16.41 -0.45 -11.59
N PHE A 191 -15.56 -1.46 -11.36
CA PHE A 191 -14.56 -1.53 -10.30
C PHE A 191 -15.12 -1.65 -8.87
N ASP A 192 -16.40 -2.00 -8.72
CA ASP A 192 -17.00 -2.35 -7.44
C ASP A 192 -16.64 -3.78 -7.03
N ALA A 193 -15.83 -3.91 -5.97
CA ALA A 193 -15.27 -5.17 -5.50
C ALA A 193 -16.15 -5.86 -4.45
N THR A 194 -17.44 -5.98 -4.76
CA THR A 194 -18.40 -6.70 -3.92
C THR A 194 -18.04 -8.19 -3.80
N ALA A 195 -18.51 -8.79 -2.71
CA ALA A 195 -18.28 -10.21 -2.39
C ALA A 195 -18.71 -11.17 -3.52
N ASP A 196 -19.78 -10.85 -4.24
CA ASP A 196 -20.35 -11.65 -5.33
C ASP A 196 -19.79 -11.29 -6.72
N SER A 197 -18.77 -10.43 -6.80
CA SER A 197 -18.23 -9.94 -8.08
C SER A 197 -17.30 -10.94 -8.75
N ALA A 198 -17.77 -11.56 -9.84
CA ALA A 198 -16.93 -12.38 -10.73
C ALA A 198 -15.74 -11.57 -11.30
N ALA A 199 -15.97 -10.31 -11.67
CA ALA A 199 -14.92 -9.44 -12.19
C ALA A 199 -13.80 -9.20 -11.17
N THR A 200 -14.15 -9.09 -9.89
CA THR A 200 -13.14 -8.96 -8.81
C THR A 200 -12.35 -10.23 -8.64
N ALA A 201 -13.01 -11.40 -8.64
CA ALA A 201 -12.31 -12.69 -8.59
C ALA A 201 -11.30 -12.80 -9.74
N ILE A 202 -11.73 -12.50 -10.97
CA ILE A 202 -10.87 -12.51 -12.17
C ILE A 202 -9.70 -11.54 -12.02
N PHE A 203 -9.95 -10.28 -11.64
CA PHE A 203 -8.89 -9.29 -11.51
C PHE A 203 -7.86 -9.68 -10.44
N GLN A 204 -8.31 -10.14 -9.27
CA GLN A 204 -7.41 -10.50 -8.18
C GLN A 204 -6.57 -11.74 -8.54
N ALA A 205 -7.18 -12.75 -9.16
CA ALA A 205 -6.44 -13.90 -9.66
C ALA A 205 -5.45 -13.48 -10.76
N TRP A 206 -5.85 -12.63 -11.70
CA TRP A 206 -4.95 -12.12 -12.74
C TRP A 206 -3.78 -11.38 -12.13
N PHE A 207 -4.03 -10.46 -11.18
CA PHE A 207 -3.00 -9.73 -10.47
C PHE A 207 -2.04 -10.66 -9.71
N TRP A 208 -2.57 -11.70 -9.07
CA TRP A 208 -1.76 -12.73 -8.42
C TRP A 208 -0.82 -13.42 -9.41
N HIS A 209 -1.32 -13.80 -10.59
CA HIS A 209 -0.53 -14.48 -11.63
C HIS A 209 0.43 -13.56 -12.42
N LEU A 210 0.34 -12.23 -12.28
CA LEU A 210 1.24 -11.31 -12.99
C LEU A 210 2.69 -11.40 -12.52
N VAL A 211 2.94 -11.48 -11.21
CA VAL A 211 4.33 -11.53 -10.69
C VAL A 211 5.05 -12.79 -11.16
N PRO A 212 4.46 -14.00 -11.03
CA PRO A 212 5.10 -15.19 -11.57
C PRO A 212 5.35 -15.11 -13.08
N ALA A 213 4.41 -14.54 -13.84
CA ALA A 213 4.54 -14.43 -15.29
C ALA A 213 5.57 -13.38 -15.76
N ILE A 214 5.92 -12.39 -14.93
CA ILE A 214 6.81 -11.26 -15.30
C ILE A 214 8.17 -11.32 -14.57
N ALA A 215 8.33 -12.08 -13.49
CA ALA A 215 9.56 -11.98 -12.70
C ALA A 215 10.05 -13.29 -12.09
N ALA A 216 9.36 -14.41 -12.29
CA ALA A 216 9.73 -15.66 -11.61
C ALA A 216 11.08 -16.23 -12.07
N ASP A 217 11.37 -16.16 -13.37
CA ASP A 217 12.60 -16.69 -13.95
C ASP A 217 13.83 -15.85 -13.54
N ASP A 218 13.64 -14.54 -13.37
CA ASP A 218 14.68 -13.62 -12.90
C ASP A 218 14.97 -13.71 -11.40
N LEU A 219 13.92 -13.77 -10.58
CA LEU A 219 14.04 -13.68 -9.12
C LEU A 219 14.27 -15.05 -8.47
N GLY A 220 13.83 -16.12 -9.13
CA GLY A 220 13.75 -17.45 -8.55
C GLY A 220 12.62 -17.57 -7.52
N PRO A 221 12.18 -18.81 -7.22
CA PRO A 221 10.90 -19.07 -6.56
C PRO A 221 10.77 -18.44 -5.17
N LEU A 222 11.83 -18.50 -4.35
CA LEU A 222 11.80 -17.95 -2.99
C LEU A 222 11.57 -16.44 -2.98
N ILE A 223 12.23 -15.70 -3.87
CA ILE A 223 12.12 -14.25 -3.92
C ILE A 223 10.80 -13.85 -4.56
N THR A 224 10.34 -14.57 -5.58
CA THR A 224 9.02 -14.38 -6.18
C THR A 224 7.91 -14.49 -5.13
N ASP A 225 7.91 -15.53 -4.29
CA ASP A 225 6.91 -15.73 -3.24
C ASP A 225 6.92 -14.58 -2.22
N LEU A 226 8.11 -14.19 -1.76
CA LEU A 226 8.26 -13.05 -0.82
C LEU A 226 7.78 -11.74 -1.45
N TYR A 227 8.06 -11.55 -2.75
CA TYR A 227 7.71 -10.33 -3.46
C TYR A 227 6.21 -10.23 -3.73
N GLN A 228 5.57 -11.33 -4.12
CA GLN A 228 4.13 -11.43 -4.37
C GLN A 228 3.29 -11.11 -3.13
N ALA A 229 3.82 -11.39 -1.93
CA ALA A 229 3.19 -11.03 -0.67
C ALA A 229 3.25 -9.51 -0.35
N LYS A 230 4.01 -8.71 -1.11
CA LYS A 230 4.23 -7.27 -0.88
C LYS A 230 3.44 -6.42 -1.88
N PHE A 231 2.13 -6.30 -1.65
CA PHE A 231 1.19 -5.53 -2.48
C PHE A 231 1.78 -4.24 -3.07
N SER A 232 2.35 -3.38 -2.23
CA SER A 232 2.86 -2.07 -2.66
C SER A 232 4.04 -2.16 -3.63
N PHE A 233 4.98 -3.07 -3.39
CA PHE A 233 6.09 -3.28 -4.31
C PHE A 233 5.62 -3.91 -5.60
N THR A 234 4.78 -4.94 -5.52
CA THR A 234 4.19 -5.61 -6.68
C THR A 234 3.43 -4.65 -7.58
N THR A 235 2.52 -3.85 -7.02
CA THR A 235 1.72 -2.88 -7.79
C THR A 235 2.61 -1.88 -8.51
N ARG A 236 3.60 -1.30 -7.82
CA ARG A 236 4.54 -0.33 -8.43
C ARG A 236 5.38 -0.96 -9.52
N PHE A 237 5.92 -2.15 -9.28
CA PHE A 237 6.71 -2.89 -10.25
C PHE A 237 5.90 -3.18 -11.51
N ILE A 238 4.73 -3.79 -11.38
CA ILE A 238 3.87 -4.13 -12.53
C ILE A 238 3.51 -2.86 -13.32
N ILE A 239 3.05 -1.80 -12.64
CA ILE A 239 2.70 -0.55 -13.33
C ILE A 239 3.92 0.02 -14.05
N ASN A 240 5.08 0.10 -13.38
CA ASN A 240 6.29 0.64 -13.98
C ASN A 240 6.74 -0.20 -15.18
N THR A 241 6.93 -1.50 -15.01
CA THR A 241 7.36 -2.44 -16.06
C THR A 241 6.46 -2.37 -17.29
N LEU A 242 5.14 -2.36 -17.09
CA LEU A 242 4.20 -2.27 -18.20
C LEU A 242 4.23 -0.87 -18.84
N THR A 243 4.22 0.22 -18.07
CA THR A 243 4.17 1.59 -18.62
C THR A 243 5.44 2.01 -19.33
N THR A 244 6.62 1.59 -18.85
CA THR A 244 7.90 1.82 -19.53
C THR A 244 8.16 0.81 -20.65
N ASN A 245 7.33 -0.25 -20.72
CA ASN A 245 7.52 -1.39 -21.61
C ASN A 245 8.93 -2.00 -21.45
N ASP A 246 9.34 -2.21 -20.20
CA ASP A 246 10.62 -2.82 -19.88
C ASP A 246 10.57 -4.33 -20.14
N THR A 247 10.83 -4.70 -21.40
CA THR A 247 10.75 -6.09 -21.87
C THR A 247 11.79 -7.00 -21.23
N SER A 248 12.79 -6.45 -20.52
CA SER A 248 13.83 -7.28 -19.88
C SER A 248 13.31 -8.17 -18.76
N TRP A 249 12.17 -7.80 -18.16
CA TRP A 249 11.42 -8.59 -17.19
C TRP A 249 10.40 -9.52 -17.84
N CYS A 250 9.82 -9.12 -18.97
CA CYS A 250 8.72 -9.86 -19.58
C CYS A 250 9.16 -11.07 -20.42
N ASP A 251 10.46 -11.24 -20.62
CA ASP A 251 11.07 -12.35 -21.33
C ASP A 251 11.32 -13.53 -20.38
N ASP A 252 10.79 -14.71 -20.70
CA ASP A 252 11.07 -15.92 -19.91
C ASP A 252 12.37 -16.54 -20.43
N LYS A 253 13.46 -16.29 -19.72
CA LYS A 253 14.83 -16.71 -20.13
C LYS A 253 15.02 -18.22 -20.18
N THR A 254 14.04 -19.00 -19.72
CA THR A 254 14.04 -20.45 -19.82
C THR A 254 13.51 -20.95 -21.16
N THR A 255 12.83 -20.09 -21.94
CA THR A 255 12.30 -20.44 -23.26
C THR A 255 13.27 -20.03 -24.38
N ARG A 256 12.97 -20.52 -25.60
CA ARG A 256 13.73 -20.14 -26.82
C ARG A 256 13.18 -18.90 -27.50
N ARG A 257 11.91 -18.58 -27.25
CA ARG A 257 11.25 -17.42 -27.85
C ARG A 257 11.51 -16.25 -26.92
N VAL A 258 11.71 -15.06 -27.47
CA VAL A 258 11.72 -13.85 -26.63
C VAL A 258 10.27 -13.39 -26.46
N GLU A 259 9.75 -13.51 -25.24
CA GLU A 259 8.40 -13.08 -24.89
C GLU A 259 8.30 -11.54 -24.82
N SER A 260 7.12 -11.01 -25.14
CA SER A 260 6.77 -9.62 -24.88
C SER A 260 5.98 -9.46 -23.57
N CYS A 261 5.84 -8.23 -23.08
CA CYS A 261 4.92 -7.97 -21.96
C CYS A 261 3.45 -8.29 -22.30
N ASP A 262 3.06 -8.24 -23.58
CA ASP A 262 1.73 -8.70 -24.02
C ASP A 262 1.59 -10.21 -23.83
N ASP A 263 2.64 -10.99 -24.14
CA ASP A 263 2.67 -12.44 -23.90
C ASP A 263 2.56 -12.75 -22.40
N ALA A 264 3.37 -12.11 -21.56
CA ALA A 264 3.37 -12.32 -20.10
C ALA A 264 2.01 -11.97 -19.47
N VAL A 265 1.44 -10.81 -19.82
CA VAL A 265 0.12 -10.37 -19.34
C VAL A 265 -0.99 -11.34 -19.79
N THR A 266 -0.91 -11.84 -21.03
CA THR A 266 -1.88 -12.81 -21.57
C THR A 266 -1.75 -14.17 -20.91
N LYS A 267 -0.53 -14.64 -20.66
CA LYS A 267 -0.25 -15.88 -19.91
C LYS A 267 -0.83 -15.81 -18.50
N ALA A 268 -0.57 -14.71 -17.78
CA ALA A 268 -1.11 -14.50 -16.44
C ALA A 268 -2.66 -14.51 -16.41
N LEU A 269 -3.32 -13.94 -17.43
CA LEU A 269 -4.77 -14.00 -17.55
C LEU A 269 -5.26 -15.44 -17.69
N HIS A 270 -4.62 -16.20 -18.59
CA HIS A 270 -4.97 -17.59 -18.84
C HIS A 270 -4.83 -18.44 -17.56
N GLU A 271 -3.72 -18.30 -16.86
CA GLU A 271 -3.48 -19.01 -15.60
C GLU A 271 -4.52 -18.67 -14.53
N ALA A 272 -4.89 -17.39 -14.42
CA ALA A 272 -5.92 -16.95 -13.49
C ALA A 272 -7.30 -17.55 -13.81
N VAL A 273 -7.69 -17.58 -15.08
CA VAL A 273 -8.96 -18.19 -15.52
C VAL A 273 -8.96 -19.69 -15.25
N VAL A 274 -7.84 -20.38 -15.51
CA VAL A 274 -7.69 -21.82 -15.23
C VAL A 274 -7.78 -22.11 -13.73
N ASP A 275 -7.12 -21.31 -12.89
CA ASP A 275 -7.16 -21.47 -11.44
C ASP A 275 -8.58 -21.25 -10.89
N LEU A 276 -9.23 -20.15 -11.27
CA LEU A 276 -10.61 -19.88 -10.87
C LEU A 276 -11.59 -20.95 -11.37
N THR A 277 -11.42 -21.44 -12.60
CA THR A 277 -12.23 -22.55 -13.13
C THR A 277 -12.09 -23.82 -12.28
N ARG A 278 -10.88 -24.10 -11.79
CA ARG A 278 -10.63 -25.26 -10.92
C ARG A 278 -11.27 -25.10 -9.54
N ARG A 279 -11.24 -23.90 -8.97
CA ARG A 279 -11.76 -23.60 -7.63
C ARG A 279 -13.28 -23.43 -7.59
N LEU A 280 -13.82 -22.71 -8.59
CA LEU A 280 -15.21 -22.23 -8.60
C LEU A 280 -16.09 -22.89 -9.67
N GLY A 281 -15.51 -23.74 -10.52
CA GLY A 281 -16.21 -24.42 -11.61
C GLY A 281 -16.23 -23.64 -12.94
N GLY A 282 -16.79 -24.24 -13.98
CA GLY A 282 -16.74 -23.71 -15.36
C GLY A 282 -17.70 -22.55 -15.68
N GLU A 283 -18.63 -22.23 -14.79
CA GLU A 283 -19.61 -21.16 -15.01
C GLU A 283 -19.10 -19.82 -14.46
N MET A 284 -18.32 -19.10 -15.26
CA MET A 284 -17.68 -17.82 -14.89
C MET A 284 -18.63 -16.77 -14.31
N ASP A 285 -19.89 -16.71 -14.79
CA ASP A 285 -20.87 -15.72 -14.32
C ASP A 285 -21.36 -16.00 -12.89
N ARG A 286 -21.07 -17.21 -12.36
CA ARG A 286 -21.38 -17.61 -10.98
C ARG A 286 -20.17 -17.50 -10.06
N TRP A 287 -19.00 -17.10 -10.56
CA TRP A 287 -17.84 -16.88 -9.72
C TRP A 287 -18.10 -15.74 -8.74
N ARG A 288 -17.65 -15.92 -7.51
CA ARG A 288 -17.79 -14.93 -6.44
C ARG A 288 -16.44 -14.70 -5.80
N TRP A 289 -16.12 -13.44 -5.56
CA TRP A 289 -14.87 -13.05 -4.92
C TRP A 289 -14.74 -13.63 -3.51
N ASP A 290 -15.84 -13.71 -2.75
CA ASP A 290 -15.86 -14.27 -1.40
C ASP A 290 -15.70 -15.80 -1.31
N ALA A 291 -15.53 -16.47 -2.44
CA ALA A 291 -15.32 -17.92 -2.53
C ALA A 291 -13.92 -18.32 -3.04
N VAL A 292 -13.02 -17.35 -3.32
CA VAL A 292 -11.68 -17.56 -3.93
C VAL A 292 -10.61 -17.94 -2.91
#